data_AF-A0A9X0BII4-F1
#
_entry.id   AF-A0A9X0BII4-F1
#
_cell.length_a   1.000
_cell.length_b   1.000
_cell.length_c   1.000
_cell.angle_alpha   90.00
_cell.angle_beta   90.00
_cell.angle_gamma   90.00
#
_symmetry.space_group_name_H-M   'P 1'
#
loop_
_entity.id
_entity.type
_entity.pdbx_description
1 polymer ?
#
loop_
_entity_poly.entity_id
_entity_poly.type
_entity_poly.pdbx_seq_one_letter_code
_entity_poly.pdbx_strand_id
1 'polypeptide(L)'
;MAPELIMAIAAVGSQYCLEQHQGLKLFHVARAIALEQVRARDSVKEHRYPFQGPADCFSTPPNSATEYASGMHQSWSSSWDYAPVETIQALFFLMAMATWGGENRSLVRHAIAIQSVLAMLVRRDGLCESISTPPTWEEWARAESSRRTKLISFSFFNLHSIVLNLPSPLMISDLKLRLPCSELEWKASSSEAWQAINHRSEQPPLFQDCFVLLFKDSDITPPESADMELAPGLSSSLRRALKKWQNGWELNSESSLNPLNKHGPIAFNSTALFHLAYIRLAVDISSARSPFEHDQIQFAMDLNSQPNLRRGSMLTLGARHAIAALCPPVQMGVHFVGRAPSWSVMHAVCSLDYAYILNQFLQAVTAPSLDHPLEGEEQDVLAVIKRNTT
;
A
#
# COMPACT_ATOMS: atom_id res chain seq x y z
N MET A 1 4.46 22.44 -11.61
CA MET A 1 3.79 22.03 -10.36
C MET A 1 2.37 22.56 -10.36
N ALA A 2 1.42 21.65 -10.48
CA ALA A 2 0.00 21.93 -10.55
C ALA A 2 -0.53 22.52 -9.23
N PRO A 3 -1.50 23.45 -9.28
CA PRO A 3 -2.04 24.11 -8.11
C PRO A 3 -2.67 23.12 -7.12
N GLU A 4 -3.36 22.08 -7.60
CA GLU A 4 -3.93 21.05 -6.74
C GLU A 4 -2.87 20.29 -5.93
N LEU A 5 -1.69 20.05 -6.50
CA LEU A 5 -0.60 19.36 -5.83
C LEU A 5 0.02 20.23 -4.74
N ILE A 6 0.27 21.51 -5.05
CA ILE A 6 0.79 22.48 -4.07
C ILE A 6 -0.17 22.57 -2.87
N MET A 7 -1.46 22.70 -3.14
CA MET A 7 -2.47 22.80 -2.08
C MET A 7 -2.63 21.50 -1.29
N ALA A 8 -2.52 20.32 -1.94
CA ALA A 8 -2.54 19.04 -1.25
C ALA A 8 -1.32 18.86 -0.33
N ILE A 9 -0.12 19.23 -0.80
CA ILE A 9 1.11 19.21 0.01
C ILE A 9 0.97 20.17 1.19
N ALA A 10 0.45 21.38 0.97
CA ALA A 10 0.21 22.35 2.04
C ALA A 10 -0.82 21.83 3.06
N ALA A 11 -1.89 21.18 2.61
CA ALA A 11 -2.91 20.60 3.49
C ALA A 11 -2.32 19.53 4.42
N VAL A 12 -1.51 18.62 3.86
CA VAL A 12 -0.79 17.60 4.62
C VAL A 12 0.24 18.25 5.56
N GLY A 13 1.00 19.24 5.08
CA GLY A 13 1.96 20.01 5.88
C GLY A 13 1.31 20.66 7.10
N SER A 14 0.15 21.30 6.93
CA SER A 14 -0.62 21.88 8.05
C SER A 14 -1.02 20.83 9.09
N GLN A 15 -1.37 19.60 8.69
CA GLN A 15 -1.63 18.52 9.65
C GLN A 15 -0.38 18.16 10.48
N TYR A 16 0.79 18.05 9.84
CA TYR A 16 2.05 17.77 10.53
C TYR A 16 2.50 18.94 11.42
N CYS A 17 2.15 20.18 11.07
CA CYS A 17 2.33 21.36 11.90
C CYS A 17 1.28 21.53 12.99
N LEU A 18 0.38 20.55 13.19
CA LEU A 18 -0.71 20.56 14.17
C LEU A 18 -1.78 21.66 13.94
N GLU A 19 -1.84 22.22 12.74
CA GLU A 19 -2.85 23.21 12.32
C GLU A 19 -4.02 22.53 11.58
N GLN A 20 -4.69 21.59 12.26
CA GLN A 20 -5.70 20.72 11.64
C GLN A 20 -6.82 21.50 10.93
N HIS A 21 -7.28 22.61 11.52
CA HIS A 21 -8.35 23.42 10.93
C HIS A 21 -7.94 24.05 9.58
N GLN A 22 -6.68 24.50 9.44
CA GLN A 22 -6.18 25.04 8.18
C GLN A 22 -5.97 23.92 7.16
N GLY A 23 -5.44 22.78 7.62
CA GLY A 23 -5.32 21.58 6.80
C GLY A 23 -6.65 21.18 6.15
N LEU A 24 -7.75 21.17 6.92
CA LEU A 24 -9.09 20.84 6.39
C LEU A 24 -9.59 21.84 5.34
N LYS A 25 -9.34 23.15 5.51
CA LYS A 25 -9.70 24.14 4.48
C LYS A 25 -8.92 23.88 3.19
N LEU A 26 -7.61 23.69 3.32
CA LEU A 26 -6.73 23.42 2.18
C LEU A 26 -7.11 22.10 1.49
N PHE A 27 -7.50 21.07 2.25
CA PHE A 27 -8.01 19.80 1.72
C PHE A 27 -9.21 20.01 0.79
N HIS A 28 -10.22 20.76 1.22
CA HIS A 28 -11.42 20.99 0.41
C HIS A 28 -11.10 21.78 -0.86
N VAL A 29 -10.24 22.80 -0.76
CA VAL A 29 -9.80 23.59 -1.91
C VAL A 29 -9.00 22.73 -2.90
N ALA A 30 -8.00 22.01 -2.41
CA ALA A 30 -7.17 21.13 -3.23
C ALA A 30 -8.01 20.06 -3.95
N ARG A 31 -8.97 19.44 -3.24
CA ARG A 31 -9.90 18.47 -3.82
C ARG A 31 -10.77 19.08 -4.91
N ALA A 32 -11.34 20.26 -4.68
CA ALA A 32 -12.17 20.93 -5.68
C ALA A 32 -11.38 21.24 -6.95
N ILE A 33 -10.15 21.76 -6.81
CA ILE A 33 -9.25 22.02 -7.94
C ILE A 33 -8.90 20.72 -8.66
N ALA A 34 -8.49 19.67 -7.94
CA ALA A 34 -8.11 18.39 -8.53
C ALA A 34 -9.25 17.78 -9.35
N LEU A 35 -10.48 17.77 -8.82
CA LEU A 35 -11.64 17.21 -9.51
C LEU A 35 -12.03 18.05 -10.74
N GLU A 36 -11.95 19.38 -10.66
CA GLU A 36 -12.19 20.23 -11.83
C GLU A 36 -11.10 20.04 -12.90
N GLN A 37 -9.84 19.86 -12.51
CA GLN A 37 -8.75 19.55 -13.45
C GLN A 37 -8.96 18.21 -14.16
N VAL A 38 -9.49 17.19 -13.46
CA VAL A 38 -9.90 15.94 -14.08
C VAL A 38 -11.02 16.18 -15.09
N ARG A 39 -12.10 16.85 -14.67
CA ARG A 39 -13.26 17.16 -15.52
C ARG A 39 -12.88 17.96 -16.77
N ALA A 40 -12.07 19.00 -16.61
CA ALA A 40 -11.61 19.85 -17.69
C ALA A 40 -10.81 19.04 -18.73
N ARG A 41 -9.91 18.17 -18.29
CA ARG A 41 -9.11 17.32 -19.21
C ARG A 41 -9.97 16.29 -19.94
N ASP A 42 -10.99 15.74 -19.30
CA ASP A 42 -11.92 14.82 -19.94
C ASP A 42 -12.73 15.53 -21.03
N SER A 43 -13.21 16.76 -20.75
CA SER A 43 -13.93 17.57 -21.74
C SER A 43 -13.07 17.93 -22.96
N VAL A 44 -11.79 18.29 -22.78
CA VAL A 44 -10.87 18.61 -23.90
C VAL A 44 -10.64 17.40 -24.79
N LYS A 45 -10.57 16.20 -24.21
CA LYS A 45 -10.41 14.95 -24.98
C LYS A 45 -11.66 14.63 -25.81
N GLU A 46 -12.86 14.80 -25.24
CA GLU A 46 -14.12 14.62 -25.98
C GLU A 46 -14.25 15.58 -27.17
N HIS A 47 -13.84 16.84 -27.00
CA HIS A 47 -13.87 17.82 -28.09
C HIS A 47 -12.83 17.52 -29.18
N ARG A 48 -11.69 16.89 -28.82
CA ARG A 48 -10.63 16.52 -29.76
C ARG A 48 -10.92 15.21 -30.51
N TYR A 49 -11.70 14.32 -29.91
CA TYR A 49 -12.13 13.05 -30.51
C TYR A 49 -13.64 12.83 -30.24
N PRO A 50 -14.53 13.56 -30.95
CA PRO A 50 -15.96 13.36 -30.81
C PRO A 50 -16.32 11.91 -31.17
N PHE A 51 -17.14 11.28 -30.35
CA PHE A 51 -17.64 9.92 -30.57
C PHE A 51 -18.38 9.86 -31.92
N GLN A 52 -17.78 9.20 -32.92
CA GLN A 52 -18.49 8.78 -34.12
C GLN A 52 -19.36 7.58 -33.75
N GLY A 53 -20.67 7.81 -33.61
CA GLY A 53 -21.61 6.75 -33.35
C GLY A 53 -21.70 5.74 -34.50
N PRO A 54 -22.25 4.54 -34.28
CA PRO A 54 -22.41 3.51 -35.31
C PRO A 54 -23.32 3.94 -36.49
N ALA A 55 -23.99 5.08 -36.38
CA ALA A 55 -24.94 5.59 -37.37
C ALA A 55 -24.28 6.23 -38.61
N ASP A 56 -22.98 6.57 -38.54
CA ASP A 56 -22.30 7.26 -39.65
C ASP A 56 -21.72 6.32 -40.72
N CYS A 57 -21.92 5.00 -40.59
CA CYS A 57 -21.46 4.00 -41.56
C CYS A 57 -22.21 4.02 -42.90
N PHE A 58 -23.23 4.88 -43.08
CA PHE A 58 -24.05 4.94 -44.30
C PHE A 58 -23.88 6.22 -45.14
N SER A 59 -22.90 7.06 -44.83
CA SER A 59 -22.64 8.26 -45.62
C SER A 59 -21.35 8.13 -46.43
N THR A 60 -21.52 8.25 -47.76
CA THR A 60 -20.53 8.25 -48.85
C THR A 60 -19.15 8.84 -48.52
N PRO A 61 -18.07 8.39 -49.21
CA PRO A 61 -16.71 8.83 -48.92
C PRO A 61 -16.50 10.28 -49.35
N PRO A 62 -15.86 11.15 -48.54
CA PRO A 62 -15.34 12.40 -49.06
C PRO A 62 -13.96 12.15 -49.68
N ASN A 63 -13.89 12.42 -50.99
CA ASN A 63 -12.66 12.56 -51.75
C ASN A 63 -11.79 13.71 -51.18
N SER A 64 -10.50 13.40 -51.03
CA SER A 64 -9.30 14.25 -51.16
C SER A 64 -9.15 15.56 -50.37
N ALA A 65 -7.98 15.64 -49.74
CA ALA A 65 -7.13 16.82 -49.58
C ALA A 65 -7.54 17.89 -48.55
N THR A 66 -6.96 17.77 -47.36
CA THR A 66 -6.06 18.84 -46.87
C THR A 66 -5.05 18.23 -45.89
N GLU A 67 -3.85 17.95 -46.41
CA GLU A 67 -2.61 18.25 -45.70
C GLU A 67 -2.65 19.73 -45.24
N TYR A 68 -1.80 20.10 -44.27
CA TYR A 68 -1.71 21.42 -43.61
C TYR A 68 -2.47 21.55 -42.27
N ALA A 69 -2.09 20.74 -41.28
CA ALA A 69 -2.21 21.10 -39.86
C ALA A 69 -0.92 20.84 -39.07
N SER A 70 0.24 20.89 -39.74
CA SER A 70 1.56 20.57 -39.14
C SER A 70 2.32 21.80 -38.62
N GLY A 71 1.66 22.94 -38.39
CA GLY A 71 2.35 24.23 -38.24
C GLY A 71 2.29 24.92 -36.87
N MET A 72 1.45 24.50 -35.93
CA MET A 72 1.21 25.30 -34.70
C MET A 72 1.02 24.41 -33.45
N HIS A 73 1.93 23.45 -33.24
CA HIS A 73 1.77 22.43 -32.20
C HIS A 73 2.92 22.37 -31.17
N GLN A 74 3.68 23.45 -30.98
CA GLN A 74 4.93 23.39 -30.20
C GLN A 74 4.99 24.23 -28.91
N SER A 75 3.99 25.05 -28.57
CA SER A 75 4.10 25.91 -27.37
C SER A 75 3.22 25.49 -26.18
N TRP A 76 2.06 24.87 -26.41
CA TRP A 76 1.11 24.53 -25.34
C TRP A 76 1.13 23.06 -24.90
N SER A 77 1.94 22.18 -25.52
CA SER A 77 1.90 20.73 -25.22
C SER A 77 2.63 20.34 -23.94
N SER A 78 3.67 21.07 -23.52
CA SER A 78 4.52 20.64 -22.41
C SER A 78 3.78 20.62 -21.07
N SER A 79 2.95 21.63 -20.76
CA SER A 79 2.28 21.68 -19.45
C SER A 79 1.17 20.63 -19.29
N TRP A 80 0.53 20.20 -20.38
CA TRP A 80 -0.64 19.31 -20.32
C TRP A 80 -0.26 17.83 -20.30
N ASP A 81 0.92 17.47 -20.79
CA ASP A 81 1.42 16.09 -20.79
C ASP A 81 1.88 15.64 -19.39
N TYR A 82 2.33 16.57 -18.53
CA TYR A 82 2.82 16.24 -17.17
C TYR A 82 1.79 16.43 -16.05
N ALA A 83 0.76 17.25 -16.29
CA ALA A 83 -0.30 17.52 -15.34
C ALA A 83 -1.08 16.28 -14.83
N PRO A 84 -1.21 15.16 -15.58
CA PRO A 84 -1.87 13.95 -15.07
C PRO A 84 -1.19 13.35 -13.84
N VAL A 85 0.15 13.30 -13.81
CA VAL A 85 0.90 12.72 -12.68
C VAL A 85 0.77 13.60 -11.44
N GLU A 86 0.88 14.93 -11.60
CA GLU A 86 0.74 15.87 -10.49
C GLU A 86 -0.67 15.81 -9.86
N THR A 87 -1.72 15.61 -10.66
CA THR A 87 -3.08 15.38 -10.14
C THR A 87 -3.22 14.02 -9.43
N ILE A 88 -2.58 12.95 -9.93
CA ILE A 88 -2.53 11.65 -9.24
C ILE A 88 -1.86 11.82 -7.87
N GLN A 89 -0.73 12.52 -7.81
CA GLN A 89 -0.01 12.82 -6.57
C GLN A 89 -0.89 13.64 -5.61
N ALA A 90 -1.58 14.67 -6.10
CA ALA A 90 -2.48 15.49 -5.29
C ALA A 90 -3.60 14.64 -4.68
N LEU A 91 -4.27 13.82 -5.49
CA LEU A 91 -5.33 12.93 -5.02
C LEU A 91 -4.80 11.86 -4.06
N PHE A 92 -3.59 11.34 -4.27
CA PHE A 92 -2.94 10.44 -3.31
C PHE A 92 -2.73 11.11 -1.95
N PHE A 93 -2.18 12.33 -1.90
CA PHE A 93 -2.00 13.07 -0.65
C PHE A 93 -3.33 13.36 0.05
N LEU A 94 -4.35 13.77 -0.70
CA LEU A 94 -5.68 14.02 -0.16
C LEU A 94 -6.33 12.73 0.36
N MET A 95 -6.19 11.61 -0.36
CA MET A 95 -6.65 10.31 0.10
C MET A 95 -5.99 9.93 1.42
N ALA A 96 -4.65 10.02 1.50
CA ALA A 96 -3.90 9.71 2.70
C ALA A 96 -4.32 10.59 3.90
N MET A 97 -4.45 11.89 3.66
CA MET A 97 -4.94 12.85 4.65
C MET A 97 -6.34 12.50 5.17
N ALA A 98 -7.25 12.13 4.26
CA ALA A 98 -8.63 11.81 4.57
C ALA A 98 -8.77 10.48 5.32
N THR A 99 -7.93 9.48 5.01
CA THR A 99 -7.90 8.18 5.69
C THR A 99 -7.50 8.31 7.16
N TRP A 100 -6.56 9.19 7.47
CA TRP A 100 -6.05 9.39 8.83
C TRP A 100 -6.66 10.62 9.53
N GLY A 101 -7.67 11.25 8.95
CA GLY A 101 -8.25 12.54 9.36
C GLY A 101 -9.04 12.55 10.68
N GLY A 102 -8.90 11.52 11.53
CA GLY A 102 -9.38 11.50 12.91
C GLY A 102 -10.89 11.64 13.08
N GLU A 103 -11.30 12.59 13.92
CA GLU A 103 -12.66 12.78 14.45
C GLU A 103 -13.72 13.06 13.37
N ASN A 104 -13.29 13.52 12.19
CA ASN A 104 -14.21 13.91 11.12
C ASN A 104 -14.54 12.70 10.24
N ARG A 105 -15.46 11.85 10.70
CA ARG A 105 -15.91 10.63 9.99
C ARG A 105 -16.34 10.88 8.54
N SER A 106 -16.76 12.10 8.21
CA SER A 106 -17.08 12.48 6.83
C SER A 106 -15.88 12.35 5.88
N LEU A 107 -14.64 12.49 6.37
CA LEU A 107 -13.41 12.38 5.57
C LEU A 107 -13.16 10.95 5.07
N VAL A 108 -13.56 9.92 5.82
CA VAL A 108 -13.41 8.53 5.37
C VAL A 108 -14.21 8.29 4.09
N ARG A 109 -15.42 8.83 3.98
CA ARG A 109 -16.22 8.80 2.73
C ARG A 109 -15.51 9.51 1.58
N HIS A 110 -14.82 10.61 1.88
CA HIS A 110 -14.00 11.31 0.90
C HIS A 110 -12.80 10.45 0.45
N ALA A 111 -12.14 9.74 1.36
CA ALA A 111 -11.01 8.87 1.04
C ALA A 111 -11.41 7.79 0.03
N ILE A 112 -12.60 7.19 0.17
CA ILE A 112 -13.12 6.20 -0.79
C ILE A 112 -13.52 6.84 -2.12
N ALA A 113 -14.21 7.99 -2.09
CA ALA A 113 -14.53 8.69 -3.33
C ALA A 113 -13.26 9.06 -4.11
N ILE A 114 -12.22 9.52 -3.41
CA ILE A 114 -10.91 9.81 -3.99
C ILE A 114 -10.24 8.52 -4.50
N GLN A 115 -10.35 7.40 -3.78
CA GLN A 115 -9.79 6.11 -4.19
C GLN A 115 -10.26 5.71 -5.59
N SER A 116 -11.57 5.83 -5.88
CA SER A 116 -12.12 5.48 -7.19
C SER A 116 -11.55 6.36 -8.31
N VAL A 117 -11.50 7.68 -8.09
CA VAL A 117 -10.94 8.64 -9.06
C VAL A 117 -9.45 8.40 -9.26
N LEU A 118 -8.69 8.20 -8.18
CA LEU A 118 -7.27 7.93 -8.21
C LEU A 118 -6.97 6.64 -8.98
N ALA A 119 -7.72 5.57 -8.71
CA ALA A 119 -7.54 4.29 -9.41
C ALA A 119 -7.83 4.41 -10.91
N MET A 120 -8.84 5.19 -11.29
CA MET A 120 -9.12 5.50 -12.71
C MET A 120 -7.93 6.22 -13.35
N LEU A 121 -7.41 7.27 -12.71
CA LEU A 121 -6.29 8.05 -13.26
C LEU A 121 -5.01 7.23 -13.35
N VAL A 122 -4.69 6.42 -12.34
CA VAL A 122 -3.52 5.53 -12.35
C VAL A 122 -3.59 4.52 -13.48
N ARG A 123 -4.76 3.91 -13.72
CA ARG A 123 -4.95 3.02 -14.87
C ARG A 123 -4.79 3.74 -16.19
N ARG A 124 -5.36 4.95 -16.29
CA ARG A 124 -5.30 5.77 -17.50
C ARG A 124 -3.88 6.22 -17.84
N ASP A 125 -3.07 6.53 -16.83
CA ASP A 125 -1.65 6.86 -16.99
C ASP A 125 -0.80 5.62 -17.37
N GLY A 126 -1.35 4.42 -17.20
CA GLY A 126 -0.75 3.16 -17.62
C GLY A 126 0.14 2.52 -16.55
N LEU A 127 0.01 1.20 -16.39
CA LEU A 127 0.79 0.39 -15.45
C LEU A 127 1.81 -0.49 -16.16
N CYS A 128 2.27 -0.09 -17.35
CA CYS A 128 3.25 -0.79 -18.16
C CYS A 128 4.37 0.17 -18.56
N GLU A 129 5.60 -0.33 -18.62
CA GLU A 129 6.75 0.47 -19.08
C GLU A 129 7.31 -0.03 -20.40
N SER A 130 7.74 0.93 -21.23
CA SER A 130 8.48 0.64 -22.46
C SER A 130 9.99 0.53 -22.18
N ILE A 131 10.74 -0.07 -23.10
CA ILE A 131 12.19 -0.27 -23.00
C ILE A 131 12.96 1.05 -23.23
N SER A 132 12.28 2.13 -23.64
CA SER A 132 12.94 3.39 -24.00
C SER A 132 13.68 4.01 -22.81
N THR A 133 14.98 4.24 -22.98
CA THR A 133 15.80 4.98 -22.03
C THR A 133 15.52 6.47 -22.17
N PRO A 134 15.15 7.18 -21.09
CA PRO A 134 14.95 8.62 -21.15
C PRO A 134 16.23 9.33 -21.60
N PRO A 135 16.17 10.23 -22.60
CA PRO A 135 17.34 10.92 -23.15
C PRO A 135 17.91 11.99 -22.22
N THR A 136 17.13 12.52 -21.27
CA THR A 136 17.53 13.62 -20.37
C THR A 136 17.26 13.27 -18.90
N TRP A 137 17.99 13.92 -17.99
CA TRP A 137 17.78 13.76 -16.54
C TRP A 137 16.36 14.17 -16.13
N GLU A 138 15.82 15.23 -16.73
CA GLU A 138 14.47 15.71 -16.43
C GLU A 138 13.40 14.73 -16.91
N GLU A 139 13.57 14.11 -18.07
CA GLU A 139 12.67 13.07 -18.55
C GLU A 139 12.76 11.80 -17.70
N TRP A 140 13.97 11.41 -17.30
CA TRP A 140 14.17 10.32 -16.35
C TRP A 140 13.50 10.59 -15.01
N ALA A 141 13.70 11.78 -14.44
CA ALA A 141 13.13 12.16 -13.15
C ALA A 141 11.60 12.16 -13.21
N ARG A 142 11.01 12.60 -14.33
CA ARG A 142 9.56 12.52 -14.57
C ARG A 142 9.06 11.08 -14.68
N ALA A 143 9.75 10.24 -15.44
CA ALA A 143 9.39 8.82 -15.57
C ALA A 143 9.48 8.08 -14.23
N GLU A 144 10.56 8.30 -13.47
CA GLU A 144 10.75 7.74 -12.13
C GLU A 144 9.70 8.27 -11.14
N SER A 145 9.36 9.56 -11.21
CA SER A 145 8.30 10.15 -10.39
C SER A 145 6.93 9.53 -10.70
N SER A 146 6.60 9.32 -11.97
CA SER A 146 5.37 8.63 -12.38
C SER A 146 5.34 7.18 -11.86
N ARG A 147 6.45 6.43 -12.05
CA ARG A 147 6.61 5.05 -11.55
C ARG A 147 6.39 4.97 -10.03
N ARG A 148 7.10 5.78 -9.25
CA ARG A 148 6.97 5.83 -7.78
C ARG A 148 5.56 6.20 -7.34
N THR A 149 4.93 7.16 -8.02
CA THR A 149 3.55 7.59 -7.74
C THR A 149 2.55 6.44 -7.93
N LYS A 150 2.71 5.65 -8.99
CA LYS A 150 1.86 4.47 -9.26
C LYS A 150 2.08 3.37 -8.23
N LEU A 151 3.34 3.07 -7.90
CA LEU A 151 3.71 2.04 -6.92
C LEU A 151 3.23 2.39 -5.50
N ILE A 152 3.34 3.66 -5.08
CA ILE A 152 2.84 4.08 -3.77
C ILE A 152 1.31 4.09 -3.75
N SER A 153 0.64 4.48 -4.84
CA SER A 153 -0.82 4.40 -4.95
C SER A 153 -1.30 2.95 -4.82
N PHE A 154 -0.65 2.01 -5.50
CA PHE A 154 -0.92 0.58 -5.36
C PHE A 154 -0.71 0.08 -3.92
N SER A 155 0.42 0.44 -3.30
CA SER A 155 0.71 0.07 -1.91
C SER A 155 -0.36 0.59 -0.95
N PHE A 156 -0.82 1.83 -1.17
CA PHE A 156 -1.83 2.47 -0.34
C PHE A 156 -3.24 1.92 -0.55
N PHE A 157 -3.57 1.48 -1.77
CA PHE A 157 -4.79 0.72 -2.04
C PHE A 157 -4.82 -0.61 -1.29
N ASN A 158 -3.70 -1.33 -1.23
CA ASN A 158 -3.59 -2.55 -0.42
C ASN A 158 -3.66 -2.24 1.08
N LEU A 159 -3.09 -1.12 1.53
CA LEU A 159 -3.26 -0.66 2.91
C LEU A 159 -4.73 -0.38 3.24
N HIS A 160 -5.48 0.28 2.34
CA HIS A 160 -6.93 0.45 2.49
C HIS A 160 -7.67 -0.88 2.54
N SER A 161 -7.21 -1.88 1.78
CA SER A 161 -7.78 -3.22 1.83
C SER A 161 -7.59 -3.85 3.20
N ILE A 162 -6.42 -3.64 3.81
CA ILE A 162 -6.11 -4.10 5.17
C ILE A 162 -6.95 -3.35 6.22
N VAL A 163 -7.09 -2.03 6.10
CA VAL A 163 -7.74 -1.17 7.12
C VAL A 163 -9.25 -1.24 7.05
N LEU A 164 -9.80 -1.09 5.85
CA LEU A 164 -11.24 -0.92 5.62
C LEU A 164 -11.94 -2.21 5.18
N ASN A 165 -11.19 -3.29 4.99
CA ASN A 165 -11.70 -4.55 4.45
C ASN A 165 -12.39 -4.38 3.09
N LEU A 166 -11.84 -3.50 2.24
CA LEU A 166 -12.31 -3.24 0.88
C LEU A 166 -11.38 -3.92 -0.14
N PRO A 167 -11.86 -4.42 -1.28
CA PRO A 167 -10.98 -4.94 -2.31
C PRO A 167 -10.08 -3.84 -2.87
N SER A 168 -8.81 -4.15 -3.12
CA SER A 168 -7.91 -3.22 -3.81
C SER A 168 -8.46 -2.93 -5.22
N PRO A 169 -8.62 -1.66 -5.60
CA PRO A 169 -9.05 -1.33 -6.94
C PRO A 169 -7.98 -1.62 -7.99
N LEU A 170 -6.75 -2.03 -7.65
CA LEU A 170 -5.72 -2.46 -8.62
C LEU A 170 -5.26 -3.87 -8.27
N MET A 171 -5.13 -4.73 -9.29
CA MET A 171 -4.64 -6.10 -9.12
C MET A 171 -3.12 -6.16 -9.23
N ILE A 172 -2.50 -7.15 -8.58
CA ILE A 172 -1.06 -7.41 -8.71
C ILE A 172 -0.68 -7.62 -10.18
N SER A 173 -1.49 -8.34 -10.96
CA SER A 173 -1.26 -8.60 -12.38
C SER A 173 -1.27 -7.36 -13.27
N ASP A 174 -1.86 -6.25 -12.81
CA ASP A 174 -1.91 -4.99 -13.56
C ASP A 174 -0.54 -4.29 -13.56
N LEU A 175 0.30 -4.56 -12.56
CA LEU A 175 1.59 -3.90 -12.35
C LEU A 175 2.69 -4.49 -13.23
N LYS A 176 2.86 -3.97 -14.44
CA LYS A 176 3.99 -4.27 -15.33
C LYS A 176 5.01 -3.12 -15.33
N LEU A 177 5.21 -2.55 -14.14
CA LEU A 177 6.17 -1.48 -13.87
C LEU A 177 7.51 -2.06 -13.40
N ARG A 178 8.58 -1.28 -13.51
CA ARG A 178 9.86 -1.60 -12.88
C ARG A 178 9.86 -1.26 -11.40
N LEU A 179 10.74 -1.89 -10.64
CA LEU A 179 11.06 -1.42 -9.30
C LEU A 179 11.69 -0.02 -9.37
N PRO A 180 11.59 0.81 -8.31
CA PRO A 180 12.23 2.12 -8.26
C PRO A 180 13.75 2.04 -8.45
N CYS A 181 14.34 3.12 -8.93
CA CYS A 181 15.80 3.26 -9.03
C CYS A 181 16.48 3.23 -7.66
N SER A 182 17.81 3.11 -7.66
CA SER A 182 18.59 3.17 -6.43
C SER A 182 18.44 4.51 -5.70
N GLU A 183 18.57 4.50 -4.37
CA GLU A 183 18.54 5.74 -3.57
C GLU A 183 19.66 6.72 -3.95
N LEU A 184 20.78 6.23 -4.46
CA LEU A 184 21.89 7.05 -4.94
C LEU A 184 21.50 7.84 -6.20
N GLU A 185 20.85 7.17 -7.17
CA GLU A 185 20.34 7.84 -8.37
C GLU A 185 19.25 8.85 -8.02
N TRP A 186 18.31 8.47 -7.15
CA TRP A 186 17.19 9.33 -6.76
C TRP A 186 17.64 10.61 -6.03
N LYS A 187 18.70 10.52 -5.22
CA LYS A 187 19.23 11.65 -4.43
C LYS A 187 20.30 12.47 -5.16
N ALA A 188 20.60 12.17 -6.42
CA ALA A 188 21.54 12.96 -7.19
C ALA A 188 21.12 14.43 -7.24
N SER A 189 22.03 15.33 -6.88
CA SER A 189 21.76 16.77 -6.74
C SER A 189 21.83 17.55 -8.06
N SER A 190 22.40 16.95 -9.11
CA SER A 190 22.52 17.57 -10.43
C SER A 190 22.45 16.53 -11.55
N SER A 191 22.20 17.00 -12.77
CA SER A 191 22.18 16.16 -13.98
C SER A 191 23.51 15.44 -14.19
N GLU A 192 24.65 16.10 -13.94
CA GLU A 192 25.99 15.52 -14.13
C GLU A 192 26.25 14.41 -13.10
N ALA A 193 25.89 14.65 -11.83
CA ALA A 193 26.00 13.66 -10.78
C ALA A 193 25.14 12.44 -11.07
N TRP A 194 23.90 12.67 -11.52
CA TRP A 194 23.00 11.60 -11.94
C TRP A 194 23.57 10.80 -13.11
N GLN A 195 24.06 11.48 -14.16
CA GLN A 195 24.59 10.82 -15.35
C GLN A 195 25.79 9.91 -15.02
N ALA A 196 26.69 10.36 -14.14
CA ALA A 196 27.83 9.56 -13.68
C ALA A 196 27.42 8.27 -12.94
N ILE A 197 26.31 8.30 -12.21
CA ILE A 197 25.75 7.15 -11.49
C ILE A 197 24.95 6.26 -12.46
N ASN A 198 24.01 6.84 -13.20
CA ASN A 198 23.09 6.14 -14.10
C ASN A 198 23.82 5.31 -15.18
N HIS A 199 24.96 5.79 -15.71
CA HIS A 199 25.76 5.02 -16.66
C HIS A 199 26.36 3.73 -16.09
N ARG A 200 26.46 3.62 -14.77
CA ARG A 200 27.00 2.45 -14.05
C ARG A 200 25.91 1.62 -13.39
N SER A 201 24.71 2.18 -13.23
CA SER A 201 23.56 1.51 -12.64
C SER A 201 23.00 0.46 -13.58
N GLU A 202 22.64 -0.68 -13.01
CA GLU A 202 21.81 -1.66 -13.69
C GLU A 202 20.36 -1.17 -13.74
N GLN A 203 19.67 -1.48 -14.83
CA GLN A 203 18.25 -1.14 -14.93
C GLN A 203 17.45 -1.95 -13.89
N PRO A 204 16.57 -1.32 -13.09
CA PRO A 204 15.77 -2.04 -12.12
C PRO A 204 14.91 -3.12 -12.79
N PRO A 205 14.77 -4.31 -12.19
CA PRO A 205 13.96 -5.39 -12.75
C PRO A 205 12.47 -5.03 -12.77
N LEU A 206 11.69 -5.75 -13.56
CA LEU A 206 10.23 -5.63 -13.50
C LEU A 206 9.72 -6.16 -12.17
N PHE A 207 8.70 -5.49 -11.62
CA PHE A 207 8.06 -5.93 -10.39
C PHE A 207 7.53 -7.37 -10.49
N GLN A 208 6.92 -7.74 -11.64
CA GLN A 208 6.41 -9.09 -11.86
C GLN A 208 7.52 -10.15 -11.83
N ASP A 209 8.69 -9.85 -12.39
CA ASP A 209 9.80 -10.80 -12.40
C ASP A 209 10.24 -11.11 -10.97
N CYS A 210 10.41 -10.07 -10.14
CA CYS A 210 10.71 -10.22 -8.72
C CYS A 210 9.59 -10.93 -7.95
N PHE A 211 8.33 -10.61 -8.23
CA PHE A 211 7.18 -11.22 -7.57
C PHE A 211 7.11 -12.71 -7.84
N VAL A 212 7.29 -13.14 -9.10
CA VAL A 212 7.29 -14.57 -9.48
C VAL A 212 8.42 -15.34 -8.78
N LEU A 213 9.59 -14.72 -8.57
CA LEU A 213 10.70 -15.37 -7.85
C LEU A 213 10.35 -15.78 -6.41
N LEU A 214 9.41 -15.08 -5.76
CA LEU A 214 8.94 -15.46 -4.42
C LEU A 214 8.19 -16.80 -4.42
N PHE A 215 7.58 -17.17 -5.55
CA PHE A 215 6.76 -18.37 -5.69
C PHE A 215 7.43 -19.52 -6.44
N LYS A 216 8.56 -19.28 -7.13
CA LYS A 216 9.36 -20.37 -7.70
C LYS A 216 9.86 -21.25 -6.56
N ASP A 217 9.81 -22.58 -6.68
CA ASP A 217 10.44 -23.44 -5.68
C ASP A 217 11.97 -23.35 -5.81
N SER A 218 12.67 -23.24 -4.68
CA SER A 218 14.11 -23.53 -4.61
C SER A 218 14.20 -24.98 -4.19
N ASP A 219 14.66 -25.86 -5.08
CA ASP A 219 14.80 -27.33 -4.96
C ASP A 219 14.86 -27.91 -3.52
N ILE A 220 13.71 -27.94 -2.83
CA ILE A 220 13.52 -28.61 -1.55
C ILE A 220 12.12 -29.21 -1.59
N THR A 221 12.08 -30.53 -1.78
CA THR A 221 10.89 -31.38 -1.70
C THR A 221 10.16 -31.18 -0.37
N PRO A 222 8.85 -30.89 -0.35
CA PRO A 222 8.08 -30.92 0.88
C PRO A 222 7.76 -32.38 1.27
N PRO A 223 7.73 -32.74 2.57
CA PRO A 223 7.05 -33.96 2.99
C PRO A 223 5.54 -33.76 2.84
N GLU A 224 4.89 -34.71 2.17
CA GLU A 224 3.45 -34.81 2.03
C GLU A 224 2.81 -35.09 3.39
N SER A 225 1.93 -34.18 3.84
CA SER A 225 0.82 -34.55 4.71
C SER A 225 -0.41 -33.79 4.24
N ALA A 226 -1.35 -34.55 3.68
CA ALA A 226 -2.60 -34.06 3.13
C ALA A 226 -3.57 -33.72 4.26
N ASP A 227 -4.03 -32.47 4.30
CA ASP A 227 -5.31 -32.12 4.91
C ASP A 227 -6.14 -31.34 3.87
N MET A 228 -7.36 -31.84 3.68
CA MET A 228 -8.26 -31.54 2.58
C MET A 228 -9.19 -30.38 2.97
N GLU A 229 -8.92 -29.18 2.48
CA GLU A 229 -9.87 -28.06 2.58
C GLU A 229 -9.57 -27.00 1.51
N LEU A 230 -10.04 -27.19 0.26
CA LEU A 230 -10.12 -26.32 -0.96
C LEU A 230 -9.09 -25.18 -1.26
N ALA A 231 -8.35 -24.64 -0.28
CA ALA A 231 -7.28 -23.66 -0.35
C ALA A 231 -5.89 -24.11 0.22
N PRO A 232 -5.53 -25.40 0.42
CA PRO A 232 -4.25 -25.75 1.03
C PRO A 232 -3.07 -25.46 0.09
N GLY A 233 -3.28 -25.54 -1.23
CA GLY A 233 -2.27 -25.22 -2.24
C GLY A 233 -1.87 -23.74 -2.24
N LEU A 234 -2.84 -22.82 -2.18
CA LEU A 234 -2.58 -21.38 -2.14
C LEU A 234 -2.01 -20.95 -0.78
N SER A 235 -2.53 -21.49 0.32
CA SER A 235 -1.98 -21.19 1.66
C SER A 235 -0.54 -21.68 1.79
N SER A 236 -0.22 -22.87 1.26
CA SER A 236 1.15 -23.40 1.29
C SER A 236 2.11 -22.62 0.40
N SER A 237 1.69 -22.19 -0.80
CA SER A 237 2.54 -21.38 -1.68
C SER A 237 2.80 -19.98 -1.10
N LEU A 238 1.79 -19.36 -0.48
CA LEU A 238 1.95 -18.08 0.24
C LEU A 238 2.87 -18.22 1.45
N ARG A 239 2.74 -19.29 2.24
CA ARG A 239 3.66 -19.57 3.36
C ARG A 239 5.10 -19.79 2.88
N ARG A 240 5.32 -20.49 1.75
CA ARG A 240 6.65 -20.63 1.13
C ARG A 240 7.21 -19.27 0.69
N ALA A 241 6.40 -18.45 0.03
CA ALA A 241 6.78 -17.10 -0.38
C ALA A 241 7.14 -16.21 0.82
N LEU A 242 6.36 -16.26 1.90
CA LEU A 242 6.65 -15.52 3.14
C LEU A 242 7.95 -16.01 3.79
N LYS A 243 8.23 -17.32 3.79
CA LYS A 243 9.51 -17.85 4.29
C LYS A 243 10.69 -17.39 3.44
N LYS A 244 10.55 -17.34 2.11
CA LYS A 244 11.57 -16.77 1.22
C LYS A 244 11.80 -15.28 1.48
N TRP A 245 10.71 -14.53 1.69
CA TRP A 245 10.80 -13.13 2.09
C TRP A 245 11.54 -12.98 3.42
N GLN A 246 11.22 -13.80 4.43
CA GLN A 246 11.90 -13.79 5.73
C GLN A 246 13.40 -14.05 5.59
N ASN A 247 13.78 -15.10 4.85
CA ASN A 247 15.20 -15.40 4.60
C ASN A 247 15.91 -14.23 3.90
N GLY A 248 15.26 -13.61 2.91
CA GLY A 248 15.80 -12.43 2.23
C GLY A 248 15.94 -11.22 3.16
N TRP A 249 14.98 -11.03 4.07
CA TRP A 249 15.03 -9.99 5.09
C TRP A 249 16.19 -10.23 6.06
N GLU A 250 16.38 -11.46 6.54
CA GLU A 250 17.44 -11.83 7.49
C GLU A 250 18.85 -11.76 6.87
N LEU A 251 18.98 -12.05 5.57
CA LEU A 251 20.26 -11.98 4.85
C LEU A 251 20.65 -10.56 4.43
N ASN A 252 19.70 -9.62 4.41
CA ASN A 252 19.98 -8.24 4.03
C ASN A 252 20.64 -7.47 5.18
N SER A 253 21.85 -6.96 4.95
CA SER A 253 22.62 -6.21 5.94
C SER A 253 21.98 -4.89 6.36
N GLU A 254 21.06 -4.35 5.55
CA GLU A 254 20.30 -3.14 5.88
C GLU A 254 19.05 -3.42 6.73
N SER A 255 18.65 -4.68 6.86
CA SER A 255 17.50 -5.06 7.68
C SER A 255 17.77 -4.86 9.16
N SER A 256 16.82 -4.24 9.85
CA SER A 256 16.94 -4.01 11.28
C SER A 256 15.58 -4.02 11.96
N LEU A 257 15.50 -4.68 13.12
CA LEU A 257 14.36 -4.57 14.03
C LEU A 257 14.43 -3.32 14.92
N ASN A 258 15.56 -2.58 14.88
CA ASN A 258 15.70 -1.35 15.64
C ASN A 258 15.04 -0.20 14.86
N PRO A 259 13.93 0.39 15.36
CA PRO A 259 13.27 1.48 14.66
C PRO A 259 14.12 2.75 14.61
N LEU A 260 15.15 2.90 15.44
CA LEU A 260 16.07 4.04 15.40
C LEU A 260 17.24 3.84 14.43
N ASN A 261 17.32 2.69 13.75
CA ASN A 261 18.37 2.45 12.76
C ASN A 261 18.18 3.37 11.53
N LYS A 262 19.27 3.99 11.05
CA LYS A 262 19.29 4.88 9.88
C LYS A 262 18.79 4.22 8.57
N HIS A 263 18.92 2.90 8.43
CA HIS A 263 18.39 2.10 7.32
C HIS A 263 17.05 1.43 7.68
N GLY A 264 16.65 1.52 8.96
CA GLY A 264 15.69 0.64 9.62
C GLY A 264 14.20 0.87 9.40
N PRO A 265 13.66 2.08 9.11
CA PRO A 265 12.21 2.25 9.12
C PRO A 265 11.53 1.35 8.08
N ILE A 266 12.04 1.23 6.86
CA ILE A 266 11.38 0.46 5.81
C ILE A 266 11.42 -1.05 6.12
N ALA A 267 12.60 -1.58 6.46
CA ALA A 267 12.76 -2.98 6.83
C ALA A 267 11.94 -3.33 8.08
N PHE A 268 11.95 -2.48 9.11
CA PHE A 268 11.15 -2.63 10.32
C PHE A 268 9.64 -2.52 10.05
N ASN A 269 9.20 -1.62 9.17
CA ASN A 269 7.77 -1.43 8.88
C ASN A 269 7.19 -2.60 8.08
N SER A 270 7.99 -3.22 7.21
CA SER A 270 7.56 -4.39 6.44
C SER A 270 7.34 -5.65 7.30
N THR A 271 8.00 -5.77 8.47
CA THR A 271 7.74 -6.89 9.39
C THR A 271 6.33 -6.86 9.95
N ALA A 272 5.69 -5.69 10.09
CA ALA A 272 4.28 -5.60 10.46
C ALA A 272 3.40 -6.37 9.47
N LEU A 273 3.53 -6.07 8.18
CA LEU A 273 2.76 -6.78 7.15
C LEU A 273 3.07 -8.28 7.11
N PHE A 274 4.32 -8.67 7.37
CA PHE A 274 4.72 -10.06 7.48
C PHE A 274 3.99 -10.81 8.60
N HIS A 275 3.97 -10.26 9.83
CA HIS A 275 3.26 -10.87 10.95
C HIS A 275 1.75 -10.93 10.69
N LEU A 276 1.18 -9.85 10.15
CA LEU A 276 -0.22 -9.79 9.77
C LEU A 276 -0.58 -10.86 8.72
N ALA A 277 0.26 -11.06 7.70
CA ALA A 277 0.03 -12.04 6.66
C ALA A 277 -0.01 -13.47 7.24
N TYR A 278 0.92 -13.83 8.13
CA TYR A 278 0.89 -15.13 8.81
C TYR A 278 -0.36 -15.32 9.65
N ILE A 279 -0.77 -14.29 10.39
CA ILE A 279 -2.00 -14.32 11.18
C ILE A 279 -3.21 -14.58 10.29
N ARG A 280 -3.36 -13.82 9.19
CA ARG A 280 -4.51 -13.95 8.28
C ARG A 280 -4.51 -15.25 7.46
N LEU A 281 -3.35 -15.90 7.29
CA LEU A 281 -3.23 -17.23 6.70
C LEU A 281 -3.48 -18.37 7.70
N ALA A 282 -3.43 -18.09 9.00
CA ALA A 282 -3.65 -19.07 10.05
C ALA A 282 -5.09 -18.99 10.60
N VAL A 283 -5.63 -17.78 10.71
CA VAL A 283 -6.93 -17.52 11.35
C VAL A 283 -7.75 -16.58 10.48
N ASP A 284 -8.99 -16.98 10.19
CA ASP A 284 -9.97 -16.09 9.58
C ASP A 284 -10.55 -15.13 10.63
N ILE A 285 -10.35 -13.84 10.40
CA ILE A 285 -10.84 -12.74 11.24
C ILE A 285 -11.75 -11.80 10.43
N SER A 286 -12.22 -12.22 9.26
CA SER A 286 -13.01 -11.39 8.35
C SER A 286 -14.36 -10.96 8.95
N SER A 287 -15.03 -11.85 9.71
CA SER A 287 -16.30 -11.55 10.40
C SER A 287 -16.17 -10.45 11.45
N ALA A 288 -14.99 -10.32 12.05
CA ALA A 288 -14.67 -9.30 13.06
C ALA A 288 -14.37 -7.91 12.44
N ARG A 289 -14.31 -7.81 11.10
CA ARG A 289 -13.81 -6.64 10.37
C ARG A 289 -14.85 -6.06 9.40
N SER A 290 -15.99 -5.61 9.93
CA SER A 290 -16.96 -4.78 9.19
C SER A 290 -16.97 -3.31 9.67
N PRO A 291 -15.88 -2.53 9.47
CA PRO A 291 -15.69 -1.26 10.18
C PRO A 291 -16.32 -0.04 9.51
N PHE A 292 -16.94 -0.17 8.34
CA PHE A 292 -17.08 1.00 7.46
C PHE A 292 -18.00 2.12 7.99
N GLU A 293 -18.92 1.82 8.91
CA GLU A 293 -19.82 2.85 9.49
C GLU A 293 -20.05 2.73 11.01
N HIS A 294 -19.41 1.77 11.68
CA HIS A 294 -19.70 1.51 13.08
C HIS A 294 -19.08 2.55 14.01
N ASP A 295 -19.86 2.97 15.01
CA ASP A 295 -19.33 3.68 16.16
C ASP A 295 -18.23 2.84 16.84
N GLN A 296 -17.21 3.48 17.42
CA GLN A 296 -16.10 2.77 18.06
C GLN A 296 -16.61 1.81 19.15
N ILE A 297 -17.69 2.21 19.84
CA ILE A 297 -18.37 1.40 20.84
C ILE A 297 -19.02 0.18 20.18
N GLN A 298 -19.77 0.37 19.09
CA GLN A 298 -20.43 -0.72 18.38
C GLN A 298 -19.39 -1.71 17.82
N PHE A 299 -18.29 -1.21 17.24
CA PHE A 299 -17.20 -2.06 16.76
C PHE A 299 -16.61 -2.93 17.89
N ALA A 300 -16.37 -2.34 19.08
CA ALA A 300 -15.88 -3.09 20.22
C ALA A 300 -16.90 -4.14 20.73
N MET A 301 -18.19 -3.81 20.71
CA MET A 301 -19.27 -4.76 21.03
C MET A 301 -19.32 -5.92 20.03
N ASP A 302 -19.26 -5.60 18.73
CA ASP A 302 -19.28 -6.60 17.66
C ASP A 302 -18.08 -7.53 17.75
N LEU A 303 -16.89 -6.98 18.02
CA LEU A 303 -15.66 -7.74 18.22
C LEU A 303 -15.76 -8.68 19.43
N ASN A 304 -16.34 -8.20 20.55
CA ASN A 304 -16.53 -9.01 21.76
C ASN A 304 -17.67 -10.04 21.63
N SER A 305 -18.60 -9.84 20.70
CA SER A 305 -19.69 -10.78 20.41
C SER A 305 -19.27 -11.93 19.49
N GLN A 306 -18.09 -11.85 18.87
CA GLN A 306 -17.59 -12.91 17.99
C GLN A 306 -17.39 -14.22 18.77
N PRO A 307 -17.64 -15.38 18.12
CA PRO A 307 -17.35 -16.65 18.74
C PRO A 307 -15.85 -16.79 19.03
N ASN A 308 -15.53 -17.49 20.12
CA ASN A 308 -14.15 -17.78 20.47
C ASN A 308 -13.47 -18.61 19.38
N LEU A 309 -12.22 -18.27 19.09
CA LEU A 309 -11.42 -19.02 18.14
C LEU A 309 -11.06 -20.39 18.74
N ARG A 310 -11.11 -21.43 17.90
CA ARG A 310 -10.77 -22.79 18.31
C ARG A 310 -9.29 -22.89 18.67
N ARG A 311 -9.00 -23.46 19.85
CA ARG A 311 -7.64 -23.79 20.28
C ARG A 311 -6.99 -24.81 19.33
N GLY A 312 -5.71 -24.61 19.03
CA GLY A 312 -4.93 -25.50 18.18
C GLY A 312 -3.76 -24.79 17.52
N SER A 313 -3.00 -25.53 16.72
CA SER A 313 -1.73 -25.09 16.10
C SER A 313 -1.82 -23.79 15.31
N MET A 314 -2.94 -23.54 14.60
CA MET A 314 -3.12 -22.30 13.83
C MET A 314 -3.33 -21.07 14.72
N LEU A 315 -4.07 -21.21 15.83
CA LEU A 315 -4.24 -20.12 16.80
C LEU A 315 -2.91 -19.84 17.52
N THR A 316 -2.18 -20.90 17.90
CA THR A 316 -0.83 -20.79 18.49
C THR A 316 0.16 -20.11 17.54
N LEU A 317 0.12 -20.46 16.24
CA LEU A 317 0.90 -19.81 15.20
C LEU A 317 0.56 -18.31 15.11
N GLY A 318 -0.73 -17.96 15.05
CA GLY A 318 -1.19 -16.57 15.05
C GLY A 318 -0.69 -15.80 16.28
N ALA A 319 -0.82 -16.39 17.47
CA ALA A 319 -0.37 -15.81 18.73
C ALA A 319 1.15 -15.55 18.75
N ARG A 320 1.94 -16.48 18.21
CA ARG A 320 3.40 -16.34 18.07
C ARG A 320 3.80 -15.17 17.17
N HIS A 321 3.08 -14.94 16.07
CA HIS A 321 3.31 -13.76 15.23
C HIS A 321 2.80 -12.48 15.88
N ALA A 322 1.66 -12.51 16.57
CA ALA A 322 1.10 -11.38 17.29
C ALA A 322 2.03 -10.89 18.40
N ILE A 323 2.56 -11.81 19.22
CA ILE A 323 3.49 -11.47 20.30
C ILE A 323 4.82 -10.93 19.76
N ALA A 324 5.37 -11.53 18.70
CA ALA A 324 6.59 -11.06 18.07
C ALA A 324 6.45 -9.61 17.56
N ALA A 325 5.26 -9.24 17.06
CA ALA A 325 4.99 -7.88 16.59
C ALA A 325 4.69 -6.89 17.74
N LEU A 326 4.06 -7.34 18.84
CA LEU A 326 3.69 -6.49 19.98
C LEU A 326 4.81 -6.29 21.00
N CYS A 327 5.77 -7.21 21.12
CA CYS A 327 6.87 -7.09 22.08
C CYS A 327 7.73 -5.82 21.87
N PRO A 328 8.21 -5.50 20.65
CA PRO A 328 9.01 -4.29 20.45
C PRO A 328 8.33 -2.99 20.93
N PRO A 329 7.06 -2.68 20.57
CA PRO A 329 6.43 -1.45 21.05
C PRO A 329 6.15 -1.45 22.56
N VAL A 330 5.85 -2.61 23.16
CA VAL A 330 5.67 -2.73 24.61
C VAL A 330 6.98 -2.42 25.34
N GLN A 331 8.10 -2.98 24.89
CA GLN A 331 9.43 -2.77 25.48
C GLN A 331 9.93 -1.33 25.33
N MET A 332 9.65 -0.69 24.19
CA MET A 332 10.00 0.71 23.97
C MET A 332 9.10 1.69 24.73
N GLY A 333 7.96 1.22 25.22
CA GLY A 333 6.91 2.03 25.82
C GLY A 333 5.97 2.60 24.76
N VAL A 334 4.68 2.24 24.84
CA VAL A 334 3.64 2.62 23.87
C VAL A 334 3.55 4.15 23.69
N HIS A 335 3.79 4.93 24.74
CA HIS A 335 3.82 6.39 24.67
C HIS A 335 5.02 6.97 23.88
N PHE A 336 6.17 6.28 23.91
CA PHE A 336 7.35 6.67 23.15
C PHE A 336 7.15 6.36 21.66
N VAL A 337 6.52 5.23 21.39
CA VAL A 337 6.22 4.73 20.03
C VAL A 337 5.34 5.70 19.23
N GLY A 338 4.31 6.29 19.85
CA GLY A 338 3.44 7.29 19.19
C GLY A 338 4.12 8.62 18.83
N ARG A 339 5.35 8.86 19.32
CA ARG A 339 6.15 10.07 19.05
C ARG A 339 7.43 9.78 18.27
N ALA A 340 7.73 8.52 17.99
CA ALA A 340 8.94 8.12 17.30
C ALA A 340 8.78 8.36 15.78
N PRO A 341 9.69 9.11 15.13
CA PRO A 341 9.57 9.46 13.70
C PRO A 341 9.68 8.24 12.76
N SER A 342 10.15 7.10 13.26
CA SER A 342 10.32 5.87 12.51
C SER A 342 9.20 4.86 12.68
N TRP A 343 8.24 5.11 13.58
CA TRP A 343 7.10 4.22 13.76
C TRP A 343 6.02 4.51 12.70
N SER A 344 5.83 3.57 11.77
CA SER A 344 4.86 3.75 10.69
C SER A 344 3.44 3.42 11.13
N VAL A 345 2.50 4.08 10.44
CA VAL A 345 1.06 3.76 10.46
C VAL A 345 0.78 2.27 10.23
N MET A 346 1.66 1.57 9.50
CA MET A 346 1.55 0.13 9.26
C MET A 346 1.45 -0.68 10.56
N HIS A 347 2.30 -0.39 11.54
CA HIS A 347 2.29 -1.11 12.81
C HIS A 347 1.01 -0.83 13.60
N ALA A 348 0.55 0.42 13.61
CA ALA A 348 -0.71 0.80 14.26
C ALA A 348 -1.92 0.08 13.63
N VAL A 349 -1.99 0.04 12.29
CA VAL A 349 -3.04 -0.65 11.53
C VAL A 349 -3.10 -2.14 11.85
N CYS A 350 -1.94 -2.78 11.98
CA CYS A 350 -1.87 -4.22 12.22
C CYS A 350 -2.06 -4.58 13.71
N SER A 351 -1.80 -3.66 14.64
CA SER A 351 -1.82 -3.90 16.08
C SER A 351 -3.17 -4.38 16.61
N LEU A 352 -4.28 -3.95 16.00
CA LEU A 352 -5.61 -4.42 16.37
C LEU A 352 -5.76 -5.94 16.16
N ASP A 353 -5.28 -6.46 15.03
CA ASP A 353 -5.33 -7.91 14.76
C ASP A 353 -4.41 -8.68 15.70
N TYR A 354 -3.24 -8.12 16.00
CA TYR A 354 -2.32 -8.75 16.94
C TYR A 354 -2.94 -8.86 18.33
N ALA A 355 -3.52 -7.76 18.83
CA ALA A 355 -4.13 -7.72 20.14
C ALA A 355 -5.34 -8.64 20.22
N TYR A 356 -6.20 -8.65 19.20
CA TYR A 356 -7.36 -9.54 19.14
C TYR A 356 -6.93 -11.02 19.14
N ILE A 357 -5.99 -11.42 18.29
CA ILE A 357 -5.52 -12.80 18.22
C ILE A 357 -4.84 -13.24 19.52
N LEU A 358 -4.03 -12.36 20.11
CA LEU A 358 -3.39 -12.65 21.39
C LEU A 358 -4.41 -12.81 22.52
N ASN A 359 -5.46 -11.98 22.54
CA ASN A 359 -6.58 -12.12 23.47
C ASN A 359 -7.31 -13.46 23.28
N GLN A 360 -7.68 -13.82 22.05
CA GLN A 360 -8.36 -15.09 21.76
C GLN A 360 -7.51 -16.30 22.16
N PHE A 361 -6.20 -16.25 21.90
CA PHE A 361 -5.26 -17.28 22.34
C PHE A 361 -5.23 -17.39 23.87
N LEU A 362 -5.08 -16.27 24.59
CA LEU A 362 -5.04 -16.26 26.05
C LEU A 362 -6.33 -16.84 26.64
N GLN A 363 -7.49 -16.43 26.15
CA GLN A 363 -8.78 -16.98 26.58
C GLN A 363 -8.87 -18.50 26.35
N ALA A 364 -8.38 -18.99 25.21
CA ALA A 364 -8.38 -20.41 24.88
C ALA A 364 -7.45 -21.26 25.77
N VAL A 365 -6.25 -20.76 26.11
CA VAL A 365 -5.25 -21.51 26.90
C VAL A 365 -5.37 -21.32 28.41
N THR A 366 -6.16 -20.33 28.85
CA THR A 366 -6.43 -20.06 30.28
C THR A 366 -7.87 -20.39 30.69
N ALA A 367 -8.64 -21.05 29.82
CA ALA A 367 -9.99 -21.47 30.13
C ALA A 367 -10.01 -22.39 31.38
N PRO A 368 -11.04 -22.31 32.24
CA PRO A 368 -11.12 -23.11 33.47
C PRO A 368 -11.05 -24.62 33.23
N SER A 369 -11.53 -25.08 32.07
CA SER A 369 -11.47 -26.46 31.61
C SER A 369 -10.87 -26.48 30.21
N LEU A 370 -9.73 -27.14 30.06
CA LEU A 370 -9.08 -27.34 28.77
C LEU A 370 -9.47 -28.71 28.20
N ASP A 371 -9.81 -28.76 26.91
CA ASP A 371 -10.14 -30.01 26.21
C ASP A 371 -8.95 -30.99 26.18
N HIS A 372 -7.72 -30.45 26.20
CA HIS A 372 -6.46 -31.20 26.26
C HIS A 372 -5.39 -30.39 27.03
N PRO A 373 -4.32 -31.02 27.55
CA PRO A 373 -3.21 -30.30 28.19
C PRO A 373 -2.55 -29.26 27.28
N LEU A 374 -1.85 -28.28 27.85
CA LEU A 374 -1.07 -27.29 27.11
C LEU A 374 0.04 -27.96 26.31
N GLU A 375 0.06 -27.71 25.01
CA GLU A 375 1.11 -28.16 24.10
C GLU A 375 2.40 -27.36 24.30
N GLY A 376 3.54 -27.92 23.89
CA GLY A 376 4.85 -27.28 24.08
C GLY A 376 4.92 -25.88 23.46
N GLU A 377 4.43 -25.71 22.23
CA GLU A 377 4.42 -24.40 21.57
C GLU A 377 3.53 -23.38 22.28
N GLU A 378 2.43 -23.82 22.90
CA GLU A 378 1.55 -22.94 23.67
C GLU A 378 2.24 -22.48 24.97
N GLN A 379 2.97 -23.39 25.61
CA GLN A 379 3.76 -23.08 26.80
C GLN A 379 4.89 -22.08 26.47
N ASP A 380 5.54 -22.22 25.32
CA ASP A 380 6.59 -21.30 24.86
C ASP A 380 6.02 -19.89 24.64
N VAL A 381 4.87 -19.78 23.95
CA VAL A 381 4.20 -18.49 23.77
C VAL A 381 3.86 -17.86 25.12
N LEU A 382 3.26 -18.62 26.05
CA LEU A 382 2.94 -18.13 27.39
C LEU A 382 4.18 -17.69 28.19
N ALA A 383 5.30 -18.40 28.06
CA ALA A 383 6.56 -18.05 28.70
C ALA A 383 7.10 -16.70 28.18
N VAL A 384 7.00 -16.47 26.87
CA VAL A 384 7.38 -15.17 26.26
C VAL A 384 6.45 -14.06 26.75
N ILE A 385 5.14 -14.28 26.85
CA ILE A 385 4.20 -13.27 27.39
C ILE A 385 4.63 -12.87 28.80
N LYS A 386 4.78 -13.86 29.69
CA LYS A 386 5.14 -13.62 31.09
C LYS A 386 6.42 -12.80 31.22
N ARG A 387 7.45 -13.13 30.43
CA ARG A 387 8.75 -12.43 30.44
C ARG A 387 8.65 -10.96 30.01
N ASN A 388 7.67 -10.60 29.19
CA ASN A 388 7.52 -9.23 28.65
C ASN A 388 6.47 -8.39 29.40
N THR A 389 5.71 -8.98 30.33
CA THR A 389 4.69 -8.29 31.15
C THR A 389 5.13 -8.01 32.59
N THR A 390 6.23 -8.62 33.04
CA THR A 390 6.88 -8.38 34.34
C THR A 390 8.11 -7.51 34.15
#